data_AF-A0A957ZND8-F1
#
_entry.id   AF-A0A957ZND8-F1
#
_cell.length_a   1.000
_cell.length_b   1.000
_cell.length_c   1.000
_cell.angle_alpha   90.00
_cell.angle_beta   90.00
_cell.angle_gamma   90.00
#
_symmetry.space_group_name_H-M   'P 1'
#
loop_
_entity.id
_entity.type
_entity.pdbx_description
1 polymer ?
#
loop_
_entity_poly.entity_id
_entity_poly.type
_entity_poly.pdbx_seq_one_letter_code
_entity_poly.pdbx_strand_id
1 'polypeptide(L)'
;PEAAFNDRLDKQPFTWPAARGAQGEAVDMRVVPGKEAATCDFYYATDLAAGWCALTNAAAGVGFGLAFDPAVFRSVWVFGAYGGWRGHYTTILEPCTGYPYQLEEAVAQGTASQLATGATLDTTVTAVLYHGRASVGEITPEGEVR
;
A
#
# COMPACT_ATOMS: atom_id res chain seq x y z
N PRO A 1 22.72 12.73 3.32
CA PRO A 1 21.52 13.17 2.57
C PRO A 1 20.34 12.32 3.00
N GLU A 2 19.16 12.92 3.23
CA GLU A 2 17.94 12.14 3.43
C GLU A 2 17.61 11.39 2.14
N ALA A 3 17.21 10.12 2.23
CA ALA A 3 16.88 9.34 1.05
C ALA A 3 15.64 9.95 0.36
N ALA A 4 15.69 10.09 -0.96
CA ALA A 4 14.52 10.48 -1.75
C ALA A 4 13.52 9.32 -1.81
N PHE A 5 12.23 9.61 -1.97
CA PHE A 5 11.24 8.55 -2.20
C PHE A 5 11.57 7.73 -3.46
N ASN A 6 11.34 6.43 -3.35
CA ASN A 6 11.61 5.41 -4.36
C ASN A 6 13.09 5.39 -4.76
N ASP A 7 14.00 5.34 -3.80
CA ASP A 7 15.44 5.13 -4.04
C ASP A 7 15.79 3.67 -4.38
N ARG A 8 14.96 2.73 -3.94
CA ARG A 8 15.07 1.30 -4.26
C ARG A 8 14.55 0.93 -5.64
N LEU A 9 13.46 1.58 -6.08
CA LEU A 9 12.74 1.25 -7.31
C LEU A 9 13.13 2.22 -8.44
N ASP A 10 12.92 1.79 -9.68
CA ASP A 10 13.21 2.60 -10.86
C ASP A 10 12.14 3.66 -11.20
N LYS A 11 11.11 3.75 -10.36
CA LYS A 11 10.00 4.71 -10.47
C LYS A 11 9.12 4.50 -11.71
N GLN A 12 9.15 3.33 -12.33
CA GLN A 12 8.25 2.96 -13.43
C GLN A 12 7.05 2.15 -12.94
N PRO A 13 5.90 2.22 -13.64
CA PRO A 13 4.78 1.31 -13.39
C PRO A 13 5.19 -0.16 -13.58
N PHE A 14 4.64 -1.05 -12.77
CA PHE A 14 4.91 -2.49 -12.83
C PHE A 14 3.67 -3.31 -12.45
N THR A 15 3.66 -4.58 -12.85
CA THR A 15 2.59 -5.52 -12.48
C THR A 15 3.00 -6.26 -11.21
N TRP A 16 2.18 -6.14 -10.16
CA TRP A 16 2.41 -6.84 -8.90
C TRP A 16 2.51 -8.37 -9.11
N PRO A 17 3.47 -9.07 -8.46
CA PRO A 17 4.41 -8.58 -7.46
C PRO A 17 5.78 -8.16 -8.00
N ALA A 18 5.99 -8.14 -9.32
CA ALA A 18 7.31 -8.00 -9.92
C ALA A 18 7.60 -6.54 -10.33
N ALA A 19 8.47 -5.88 -9.58
CA ALA A 19 8.99 -4.54 -9.89
C ALA A 19 10.43 -4.60 -10.41
N ARG A 20 10.93 -3.45 -10.87
CA ARG A 20 12.33 -3.25 -11.24
C ARG A 20 12.99 -2.29 -10.25
N GLY A 21 14.16 -2.67 -9.75
CA GLY A 21 14.97 -1.84 -8.88
C GLY A 21 15.70 -0.75 -9.66
N ALA A 22 16.25 0.23 -8.93
CA ALA A 22 16.89 1.40 -9.53
C ALA A 22 18.12 1.05 -10.42
N GLN A 23 18.71 -0.15 -10.26
CA GLN A 23 19.83 -0.63 -11.08
C GLN A 23 19.40 -1.67 -12.13
N GLY A 24 18.09 -1.88 -12.32
CA GLY A 24 17.53 -2.79 -13.30
C GLY A 24 17.32 -4.22 -12.80
N GLU A 25 17.65 -4.51 -11.55
CA GLU A 25 17.43 -5.81 -10.92
C GLU A 25 15.94 -6.10 -10.70
N ALA A 26 15.56 -7.38 -10.67
CA ALA A 26 14.21 -7.79 -10.34
C ALA A 26 13.95 -7.63 -8.84
N VAL A 27 12.79 -7.07 -8.49
CA VAL A 27 12.36 -6.83 -7.12
C VAL A 27 11.02 -7.51 -6.88
N ASP A 28 10.98 -8.43 -5.91
CA ASP A 28 9.72 -9.01 -5.42
C ASP A 28 9.10 -8.10 -4.35
N MET A 29 8.01 -7.43 -4.71
CA MET A 29 7.35 -6.47 -3.84
C MET A 29 6.57 -7.12 -2.69
N ARG A 30 6.42 -8.45 -2.67
CA ARG A 30 5.88 -9.18 -1.50
C ARG A 30 6.85 -9.18 -0.33
N VAL A 31 8.12 -8.90 -0.57
CA VAL A 31 9.18 -8.91 0.44
C VAL A 31 9.43 -7.49 0.94
N VAL A 32 9.11 -7.26 2.21
CA VAL A 32 9.51 -6.03 2.90
C VAL A 32 11.00 -6.14 3.24
N PRO A 33 11.85 -5.21 2.75
CA PRO A 33 13.27 -5.26 3.05
C PRO A 33 13.54 -5.01 4.54
N GLY A 34 14.70 -5.46 5.02
CA GLY A 34 15.15 -5.15 6.38
C GLY A 34 15.56 -3.69 6.54
N LYS A 35 15.67 -3.22 7.79
CA LYS A 35 16.08 -1.83 8.12
C LYS A 35 17.45 -1.44 7.52
N GLU A 36 18.32 -2.43 7.33
CA GLU A 36 19.66 -2.22 6.77
C GLU A 36 19.64 -1.85 5.27
N ALA A 37 18.51 -2.01 4.59
CA ALA A 37 18.37 -1.55 3.21
C ALA A 37 18.54 -0.04 3.09
N ALA A 38 18.23 0.71 4.15
CA ALA A 38 18.33 2.16 4.20
C ALA A 38 17.57 2.87 3.07
N THR A 39 16.43 2.30 2.66
CA THR A 39 15.59 2.82 1.57
C THR A 39 14.30 3.48 2.07
N CYS A 40 13.65 4.24 1.20
CA CYS A 40 12.32 4.80 1.43
C CYS A 40 11.45 4.66 0.18
N ASP A 41 10.40 3.85 0.26
CA ASP A 41 9.50 3.58 -0.85
C ASP A 41 8.17 4.31 -0.67
N PHE A 42 7.62 4.83 -1.77
CA PHE A 42 6.28 5.39 -1.84
C PHE A 42 5.64 5.06 -3.20
N TYR A 43 4.67 4.16 -3.22
CA TYR A 43 4.02 3.69 -4.44
C TYR A 43 2.53 3.44 -4.23
N TYR A 44 1.80 3.28 -5.34
CA TYR A 44 0.36 3.10 -5.34
C TYR A 44 0.00 1.78 -6.01
N ALA A 45 -0.89 1.01 -5.40
CA ALA A 45 -1.63 -0.04 -6.08
C ALA A 45 -2.95 0.57 -6.59
N THR A 46 -3.18 0.55 -7.90
CA THR A 46 -4.33 1.22 -8.55
C THR A 46 -5.27 0.25 -9.26
N ASP A 47 -4.77 -0.89 -9.74
CA ASP A 47 -5.57 -1.95 -10.36
C ASP A 47 -5.87 -3.06 -9.33
N LEU A 48 -6.70 -2.75 -8.34
CA LEU A 48 -7.00 -3.64 -7.23
C LEU A 48 -7.89 -4.81 -7.67
N ALA A 49 -7.45 -6.05 -7.40
CA ALA A 49 -8.27 -7.24 -7.64
C ALA A 49 -9.40 -7.41 -6.61
N ALA A 50 -9.24 -6.85 -5.42
CA ALA A 50 -10.20 -6.90 -4.32
C ALA A 50 -9.99 -5.74 -3.33
N GLY A 51 -10.99 -5.45 -2.52
CA GLY A 51 -10.97 -4.39 -1.51
C GLY A 51 -10.31 -4.79 -0.20
N TRP A 52 -9.06 -5.24 -0.24
CA TRP A 52 -8.30 -5.53 0.98
C TRP A 52 -6.79 -5.39 0.75
N CYS A 53 -6.06 -5.15 1.83
CA CYS A 53 -4.60 -5.20 1.86
C CYS A 53 -4.10 -5.70 3.22
N ALA A 54 -2.92 -6.33 3.25
CA ALA A 54 -2.38 -6.91 4.48
C ALA A 54 -0.85 -6.88 4.52
N LEU A 55 -0.32 -6.81 5.74
CA LEU A 55 1.10 -7.01 6.03
C LEU A 55 1.24 -8.18 6.99
N THR A 56 1.95 -9.22 6.57
CA THR A 56 2.18 -10.44 7.35
C THR A 56 3.65 -10.56 7.73
N ASN A 57 3.93 -10.70 9.02
CA ASN A 57 5.20 -11.23 9.49
C ASN A 57 5.13 -12.76 9.43
N ALA A 58 5.56 -13.34 8.32
CA ALA A 58 5.50 -14.78 8.08
C ALA A 58 6.27 -15.61 9.13
N ALA A 59 7.39 -15.09 9.65
CA ALA A 59 8.20 -15.79 10.64
C ALA A 59 7.50 -15.87 12.01
N ALA A 60 6.81 -14.80 12.42
CA ALA A 60 6.04 -14.78 13.65
C ALA A 60 4.60 -15.32 13.46
N GLY A 61 4.16 -15.51 12.21
CA GLY A 61 2.81 -15.94 11.87
C GLY A 61 1.73 -14.95 12.29
N VAL A 62 2.05 -13.66 12.39
CA VAL A 62 1.11 -12.59 12.79
C VAL A 62 1.03 -11.52 11.72
N GLY A 63 -0.09 -10.82 11.64
CA GLY A 63 -0.22 -9.70 10.72
C GLY A 63 -1.38 -8.78 11.01
N PHE A 64 -1.39 -7.70 10.24
CA PHE A 64 -2.41 -6.66 10.24
C PHE A 64 -2.98 -6.56 8.83
N GLY A 65 -4.26 -6.24 8.71
CA GLY A 65 -4.86 -5.99 7.42
C GLY A 65 -6.11 -5.14 7.49
N LEU A 66 -6.53 -4.68 6.32
CA LEU A 66 -7.68 -3.82 6.11
C LEU A 66 -8.56 -4.46 5.04
N ALA A 67 -9.87 -4.46 5.27
CA ALA A 67 -10.88 -4.66 4.24
C ALA A 67 -11.69 -3.38 4.07
N PHE A 68 -12.03 -3.05 2.83
CA PHE A 68 -12.63 -1.77 2.45
C PHE A 68 -13.44 -1.92 1.16
N ASP A 69 -14.34 -0.97 0.90
CA ASP A 69 -15.08 -0.93 -0.37
C ASP A 69 -14.15 -0.45 -1.50
N PRO A 70 -13.81 -1.29 -2.50
CA PRO A 70 -12.93 -0.88 -3.60
C PRO A 70 -13.59 0.11 -4.57
N ALA A 71 -14.91 0.29 -4.52
CA ALA A 71 -15.59 1.36 -5.26
C ALA A 71 -15.33 2.74 -4.65
N VAL A 72 -15.06 2.80 -3.34
CA VAL A 72 -14.71 4.02 -2.61
C VAL A 72 -13.20 4.22 -2.56
N PHE A 73 -12.46 3.23 -2.07
CA PHE A 73 -11.01 3.26 -1.95
C PHE A 73 -10.39 2.55 -3.15
N ARG A 74 -10.23 3.31 -4.24
CA ARG A 74 -9.79 2.81 -5.55
C ARG A 74 -8.27 2.62 -5.67
N SER A 75 -7.53 2.92 -4.59
CA SER A 75 -6.09 2.72 -4.54
C SER A 75 -5.64 2.36 -3.13
N VAL A 76 -4.48 1.70 -3.02
CA VAL A 76 -3.76 1.56 -1.75
C VAL A 76 -2.41 2.23 -1.91
N TRP A 77 -2.16 3.27 -1.13
CA TRP A 77 -0.84 3.87 -1.05
C TRP A 77 0.00 3.06 -0.07
N VAL A 78 1.27 2.86 -0.41
CA VAL A 78 2.22 2.16 0.43
C VAL A 78 3.40 3.06 0.70
N PHE A 79 3.57 3.42 1.96
CA PHE A 79 4.75 4.12 2.46
C PHE A 79 5.63 3.14 3.24
N GLY A 80 6.84 2.90 2.74
CA GLY A 80 7.81 2.01 3.35
C GLY A 80 9.07 2.76 3.75
N ALA A 81 9.22 3.10 5.03
CA ALA A 81 10.48 3.62 5.56
C ALA A 81 11.30 2.44 6.08
N TYR A 82 12.32 2.03 5.31
CA TYR A 82 13.15 0.86 5.59
C TYR A 82 14.56 1.28 6.01
N GLY A 83 14.63 2.21 6.97
CA GLY A 83 15.87 2.82 7.45
C GLY A 83 16.25 4.11 6.71
N GLY A 84 15.76 4.34 5.49
CA GLY A 84 16.15 5.49 4.66
C GLY A 84 15.55 6.84 5.08
N TRP A 85 14.38 6.83 5.73
CA TRP A 85 13.71 8.03 6.23
C TRP A 85 13.80 8.12 7.76
N ARG A 86 14.63 9.05 8.25
CA ARG A 86 14.85 9.33 9.68
C ARG A 86 15.22 8.09 10.53
N GLY A 87 15.71 7.02 9.92
CA GLY A 87 16.05 5.76 10.59
C GLY A 87 14.85 4.93 11.06
N HIS A 88 13.63 5.26 10.62
CA HIS A 88 12.43 4.48 10.94
C HIS A 88 12.40 3.14 10.20
N TYR A 89 11.73 2.16 10.78
CA TYR A 89 11.44 0.87 10.16
C TYR A 89 9.93 0.61 10.24
N THR A 90 9.20 0.94 9.17
CA THR A 90 7.74 0.85 9.13
C THR A 90 7.23 0.69 7.69
N THR A 91 6.12 -0.01 7.55
CA THR A 91 5.31 -0.06 6.32
C THR A 91 3.89 0.38 6.68
N ILE A 92 3.33 1.31 5.92
CA ILE A 92 1.97 1.81 6.07
C ILE A 92 1.19 1.41 4.82
N LEU A 93 -0.02 0.88 5.03
CA LEU A 93 -0.98 0.57 3.97
C LEU A 93 -2.15 1.55 4.10
N GLU A 94 -2.43 2.31 3.04
CA GLU A 94 -3.39 3.41 3.08
C GLU A 94 -4.42 3.24 1.95
N PRO A 95 -5.59 2.63 2.21
CA PRO A 95 -6.69 2.66 1.27
C PRO A 95 -7.13 4.11 1.06
N CYS A 96 -7.05 4.57 -0.18
CA CYS A 96 -7.24 5.97 -0.57
C CYS A 96 -8.27 6.08 -1.69
N THR A 97 -9.09 7.13 -1.63
CA THR A 97 -10.16 7.37 -2.60
C THR A 97 -9.65 7.99 -3.92
N GLY A 98 -8.42 8.52 -3.91
CA GLY A 98 -7.71 9.01 -5.09
C GLY A 98 -6.19 8.85 -4.98
N TYR A 99 -5.49 9.16 -6.08
CA TYR A 99 -4.03 9.12 -6.23
C TYR A 99 -3.65 10.00 -7.44
N PRO A 100 -2.40 10.49 -7.60
CA PRO A 100 -1.29 10.46 -6.66
C PRO A 100 -1.52 11.41 -5.47
N TYR A 101 -0.53 11.52 -4.57
CA TYR A 101 -0.60 12.40 -3.39
C TYR A 101 -0.67 13.90 -3.71
N GLN A 102 -0.28 14.31 -4.92
CA GLN A 102 -0.48 15.65 -5.45
C GLN A 102 -1.96 15.82 -5.82
N LEU A 103 -2.70 16.64 -5.07
CA LEU A 103 -4.12 16.86 -5.35
C LEU A 103 -4.35 17.46 -6.75
N GLU A 104 -3.55 18.44 -7.15
CA GLU A 104 -3.67 19.11 -8.44
C GLU A 104 -3.49 18.12 -9.60
N GLU A 105 -2.54 17.19 -9.46
CA GLU A 105 -2.30 16.13 -10.43
C GLU A 105 -3.45 15.11 -10.44
N ALA A 106 -3.93 14.70 -9.26
CA ALA A 106 -5.06 13.79 -9.14
C ALA A 106 -6.36 14.38 -9.75
N VAL A 107 -6.57 15.69 -9.61
CA VAL A 107 -7.68 16.40 -10.26
C VAL A 107 -7.50 16.40 -11.77
N ALA A 108 -6.30 16.74 -12.26
CA ALA A 108 -6.01 16.79 -13.69
C ALA A 108 -6.14 15.41 -14.37
N GLN A 109 -5.82 14.33 -13.65
CA GLN A 109 -5.92 12.94 -14.13
C GLN A 109 -7.31 12.32 -13.92
N GLY A 110 -8.23 13.01 -13.25
CA GLY A 110 -9.57 12.49 -12.96
C GLY A 110 -9.62 11.38 -11.89
N THR A 111 -8.54 11.24 -11.12
CA THR A 111 -8.36 10.22 -10.08
C THR A 111 -8.70 10.76 -8.69
N ALA A 112 -8.85 12.07 -8.51
CA ALA A 112 -9.40 12.67 -7.29
C ALA A 112 -10.88 12.31 -7.11
N SER A 113 -11.29 11.99 -5.87
CA SER A 113 -12.70 11.85 -5.53
C SER A 113 -13.38 13.21 -5.46
N GLN A 114 -14.66 13.25 -5.84
CA GLN A 114 -15.47 14.46 -5.78
C GLN A 114 -16.76 14.17 -5.03
N LEU A 115 -17.18 15.09 -4.18
CA LEU A 115 -18.45 15.03 -3.47
C LEU A 115 -19.23 16.29 -3.82
N ALA A 116 -20.44 16.12 -4.36
CA ALA A 116 -21.30 17.26 -4.71
C ALA A 116 -21.79 18.00 -3.47
N THR A 117 -22.18 19.26 -3.63
CA THR A 117 -22.80 20.05 -2.56
C THR A 117 -23.98 19.31 -1.94
N GLY A 118 -23.94 19.10 -0.62
CA GLY A 118 -24.99 18.40 0.13
C GLY A 118 -24.97 16.87 0.02
N ALA A 119 -24.06 16.29 -0.77
CA ALA A 119 -23.89 14.84 -0.80
C ALA A 119 -23.15 14.34 0.45
N THR A 120 -23.39 13.07 0.79
CA THR A 120 -22.69 12.35 1.88
C THR A 120 -22.16 11.04 1.31
N LEU A 121 -20.97 10.65 1.75
CA LEU A 121 -20.36 9.36 1.45
C LEU A 121 -20.12 8.63 2.77
N ASP A 122 -20.76 7.48 2.92
CA ASP A 122 -20.58 6.57 4.05
C ASP A 122 -19.94 5.28 3.57
N THR A 123 -18.93 4.81 4.28
CA THR A 123 -18.25 3.55 4.00
C THR A 123 -17.68 2.97 5.30
N THR A 124 -17.27 1.71 5.27
CA THR A 124 -16.63 1.03 6.41
C THR A 124 -15.26 0.52 6.00
N VAL A 125 -14.30 0.70 6.89
CA VAL A 125 -12.99 0.03 6.81
C VAL A 125 -12.88 -0.88 8.02
N THR A 126 -12.68 -2.17 7.77
CA THR A 126 -12.50 -3.18 8.81
C THR A 126 -11.02 -3.44 8.98
N ALA A 127 -10.51 -3.17 10.19
CA ALA A 127 -9.14 -3.47 10.56
C ALA A 127 -9.07 -4.79 11.33
N VAL A 128 -8.16 -5.67 10.93
CA VAL A 128 -7.98 -6.99 11.55
C VAL A 128 -6.55 -7.20 12.00
N LEU A 129 -6.40 -7.83 13.16
CA LEU A 129 -5.17 -8.48 13.58
C LEU A 129 -5.40 -9.99 13.49
N TYR A 130 -4.44 -10.70 12.91
CA TYR A 130 -4.51 -12.15 12.78
C TYR A 130 -3.21 -12.81 13.21
N HIS A 131 -3.31 -14.09 13.58
CA HIS A 131 -2.19 -14.92 13.99
C HIS A 131 -2.32 -16.34 13.42
N GLY A 132 -1.25 -17.14 13.50
CA GLY A 132 -1.21 -18.52 12.99
C GLY A 132 -1.15 -18.65 11.47
N ARG A 133 -0.82 -17.57 10.74
CA ARG A 133 -0.85 -17.51 9.27
C ARG A 133 0.45 -16.92 8.72
N ALA A 134 1.02 -17.56 7.70
CA ALA A 134 2.20 -17.06 6.99
C ALA A 134 1.84 -16.19 5.77
N SER A 135 0.61 -16.27 5.29
CA SER A 135 0.06 -15.45 4.20
C SER A 135 -1.46 -15.34 4.33
N VAL A 136 -2.04 -14.38 3.62
CA VAL A 136 -3.49 -14.13 3.54
C VAL A 136 -3.89 -14.09 2.06
N GLY A 137 -4.97 -14.79 1.71
CA GLY A 137 -5.57 -14.77 0.38
C GLY A 137 -6.80 -13.86 0.29
N GLU A 138 -7.44 -13.55 1.41
CA GLU A 138 -8.59 -12.66 1.49
C GLU A 138 -8.78 -12.10 2.91
N ILE A 139 -9.24 -10.85 3.01
CA ILE A 139 -9.87 -10.30 4.22
C ILE A 139 -11.25 -9.81 3.82
N THR A 140 -12.30 -10.37 4.42
CA THR A 140 -13.67 -9.98 4.10
C THR A 140 -14.05 -8.67 4.81
N PRO A 141 -15.09 -7.95 4.34
CA PRO A 141 -15.62 -6.78 5.05
C PRO A 141 -16.02 -7.07 6.51
N GLU A 142 -16.43 -8.29 6.82
CA GLU A 142 -16.80 -8.75 8.17
C GLU A 142 -15.56 -9.07 9.05
N GLY A 143 -14.36 -9.00 8.48
CA GLY A 143 -13.11 -9.25 9.18
C GLY A 143 -12.67 -10.72 9.20
N GLU A 144 -13.23 -11.58 8.35
CA GLU A 144 -12.74 -12.95 8.19
C GLU A 144 -11.43 -12.95 7.39
N VAL A 145 -10.40 -13.61 7.91
CA VAL A 145 -9.10 -13.76 7.24
C VAL A 145 -8.99 -15.19 6.70
N ARG A 146 -8.74 -15.34 5.39
CA ARG A 146 -8.65 -16.64 4.69
C ARG A 146 -7.27 -16.91 4.12
#